data_AF-A0A140NT64-F1
#
_entry.id   AF-A0A140NT64-F1
#
_cell.length_a   1.000
_cell.length_b   1.000
_cell.length_c   1.000
_cell.angle_alpha   90.00
_cell.angle_beta   90.00
_cell.angle_gamma   90.00
#
_symmetry.space_group_name_H-M   'P 1'
#
loop_
_entity.id
_entity.type
_entity.pdbx_description
1 polymer ?
#
loop_
_entity_poly.entity_id
_entity_poly.type
_entity_poly.pdbx_seq_one_letter_code
_entity_poly.pdbx_strand_id
1 'polypeptide(L)' 'MTIKYTCHDCGDETKIIQSHDQASNTYGFIIQCLNCGYEAGLFDTIEDAEIVIKHNSQGCNE' A
#
# COMPACT_ATOMS: atom_id res chain seq x y z
N MET A 1 -4.36 -16.55 6.22
CA MET A 1 -4.34 -15.43 7.19
C MET A 1 -4.25 -14.16 6.37
N THR A 2 -5.26 -13.30 6.39
CA THR A 2 -5.22 -12.03 5.67
C THR A 2 -4.36 -11.08 6.49
N ILE A 3 -3.20 -10.67 5.98
CA ILE A 3 -2.34 -9.71 6.67
C ILE A 3 -3.04 -8.36 6.60
N LYS A 4 -3.42 -7.84 7.77
CA LYS A 4 -4.08 -6.53 7.91
C LYS A 4 -3.01 -5.52 8.24
N TYR A 5 -2.88 -4.51 7.42
CA TYR A 5 -1.92 -3.43 7.62
C TYR A 5 -2.67 -2.17 8.04
N THR A 6 -2.08 -1.35 8.89
CA THR A 6 -2.71 -0.13 9.40
C THR A 6 -2.07 1.09 8.77
N CYS A 7 -2.90 2.03 8.34
CA CYS A 7 -2.44 3.31 7.84
C CYS A 7 -1.86 4.14 8.98
N HIS A 8 -0.80 4.88 8.67
CA HIS A 8 -0.17 5.78 9.62
C HIS A 8 -1.08 6.97 10.00
N ASP A 9 -1.79 7.54 9.03
CA ASP A 9 -2.63 8.74 9.22
C ASP A 9 -3.96 8.44 9.93
N CYS A 10 -4.70 7.48 9.40
CA CYS A 10 -6.06 7.16 9.84
C CYS A 10 -6.07 6.11 10.98
N GLY A 11 -4.97 5.35 11.18
CA GLY A 11 -4.92 4.19 12.07
C GLY A 11 -5.77 3.00 11.59
N ASP A 12 -6.38 3.13 10.41
CA ASP A 12 -7.37 2.21 9.84
C ASP A 12 -6.72 1.19 8.90
N GLU A 13 -7.51 0.19 8.46
CA GLU A 13 -6.99 -0.86 7.59
C GLU A 13 -6.59 -0.32 6.20
N THR A 14 -5.37 -0.67 5.80
CA THR A 14 -4.81 -0.48 4.47
C THR A 14 -4.84 -1.79 3.71
N LYS A 15 -5.10 -1.69 2.41
CA LYS A 15 -5.12 -2.82 1.49
C LYS A 15 -4.28 -2.54 0.26
N ILE A 16 -3.71 -3.60 -0.28
CA ILE A 16 -3.10 -3.58 -1.60
C ILE A 16 -4.23 -3.75 -2.60
N ILE A 17 -4.39 -2.78 -3.49
CA ILE A 17 -5.37 -2.84 -4.58
C ILE A 17 -4.64 -2.73 -5.92
N GLN A 18 -5.18 -3.37 -6.94
CA GLN A 18 -4.69 -3.18 -8.30
C GLN A 18 -5.11 -1.79 -8.78
N SER A 19 -4.15 -1.01 -9.27
CA SER A 19 -4.38 0.32 -9.83
C SER A 19 -3.87 0.38 -11.27
N HIS A 20 -4.49 1.26 -12.06
CA HIS A 20 -4.07 1.56 -13.42
C HIS A 20 -3.73 3.04 -13.47
N ASP A 21 -2.44 3.34 -13.61
CA ASP A 21 -1.99 4.70 -13.80
C ASP A 21 -2.24 5.10 -15.26
N GLN A 22 -3.23 5.95 -15.49
CA GLN A 22 -3.59 6.40 -16.84
C GLN A 22 -2.52 7.29 -17.47
N ALA A 23 -1.75 8.03 -16.66
CA ALA A 23 -0.71 8.93 -17.16
C ALA A 23 0.46 8.16 -17.79
N SER A 24 0.86 7.04 -17.16
CA SER A 24 1.95 6.17 -17.60
C SER A 24 1.45 4.92 -18.34
N ASN A 25 0.13 4.77 -18.50
CA ASN A 25 -0.54 3.60 -19.05
C ASN A 25 -0.01 2.28 -18.47
N THR A 26 0.20 2.24 -17.16
CA THR A 26 0.86 1.12 -16.47
C THR A 26 -0.08 0.52 -15.44
N TYR A 27 -0.15 -0.80 -15.40
CA TYR A 27 -0.87 -1.54 -14.37
C TYR A 27 0.08 -1.86 -13.23
N GLY A 28 -0.37 -1.64 -12.01
CA GLY A 28 0.39 -1.97 -10.82
C GLY A 28 -0.51 -2.20 -9.62
N PHE A 29 0.11 -2.20 -8.46
CA PHE A 29 -0.52 -2.37 -7.17
C PHE A 29 -0.18 -1.16 -6.32
N ILE A 30 -1.15 -0.64 -5.58
CA ILE A 30 -0.96 0.48 -4.67
C ILE A 30 -1.46 0.10 -3.29
N ILE A 31 -0.88 0.72 -2.27
CA ILE A 31 -1.35 0.58 -0.89
C ILE A 31 -2.34 1.70 -0.60
N GLN A 32 -3.60 1.37 -0.31
CA GLN A 32 -4.66 2.35 -0.07
C GLN A 32 -5.28 2.21 1.34
N CYS A 33 -5.40 3.29 2.12
CA CYS A 33 -6.26 3.33 3.33
C CYS A 33 -7.72 3.44 2.90
N LEU A 34 -8.55 2.50 3.34
CA LEU A 34 -9.98 2.50 3.01
C LEU A 34 -10.78 3.62 3.69
N ASN A 35 -10.21 4.23 4.74
CA ASN A 35 -10.88 5.26 5.52
C ASN A 35 -10.52 6.68 5.05
N CYS A 36 -9.23 7.03 4.95
CA CYS A 36 -8.80 8.37 4.52
C CYS A 36 -8.51 8.51 3.02
N GLY A 37 -8.48 7.39 2.27
CA GLY A 37 -8.15 7.41 0.84
C GLY A 37 -6.68 7.71 0.54
N TYR A 38 -5.79 7.64 1.55
CA TYR A 38 -4.35 7.76 1.33
C TYR A 38 -3.85 6.62 0.44
N GLU A 39 -3.05 6.97 -0.56
CA GLU A 39 -2.45 6.05 -1.52
C GLU A 39 -0.92 6.14 -1.45
N ALA A 40 -0.24 5.00 -1.42
CA ALA A 40 1.21 4.93 -1.42
C ALA A 40 1.75 3.98 -2.48
N GLY A 41 2.72 4.49 -3.23
CA GLY A 41 3.50 3.76 -4.23
C GLY A 41 2.71 3.35 -5.47
N LEU A 42 3.43 2.82 -6.45
CA LEU A 42 2.92 2.03 -7.57
C LEU A 42 3.90 0.89 -7.79
N PHE A 43 3.46 -0.33 -7.51
CA PHE A 43 4.28 -1.53 -7.49
C PHE A 43 3.92 -2.42 -8.67
N ASP A 44 4.92 -2.97 -9.37
CA ASP A 44 4.67 -3.92 -10.47
C ASP A 44 4.03 -5.23 -9.96
N THR A 45 4.31 -5.62 -8.72
CA THR A 45 3.83 -6.90 -8.14
C THR A 45 3.22 -6.72 -6.75
N ILE A 46 2.31 -7.63 -6.41
CA ILE A 46 1.72 -7.71 -5.05
C ILE A 46 2.81 -8.00 -4.01
N GLU A 47 3.81 -8.83 -4.35
CA GLU A 47 4.90 -9.17 -3.44
C GLU A 47 5.71 -7.93 -3.05
N ASP A 48 6.00 -7.04 -3.99
CA ASP A 48 6.73 -5.80 -3.72
C ASP A 48 5.91 -4.87 -2.80
N ALA A 49 4.61 -4.73 -3.10
CA ALA A 49 3.68 -3.99 -2.24
C ALA A 49 3.59 -4.61 -0.84
N GLU A 50 3.55 -5.95 -0.73
CA GLU A 50 3.56 -6.70 0.52
C GLU A 50 4.84 -6.51 1.32
N ILE A 51 6.00 -6.45 0.67
CA ILE A 51 7.28 -6.18 1.32
C ILE A 51 7.25 -4.78 1.92
N VAL A 52 6.85 -3.76 1.16
CA VAL A 52 6.83 -2.38 1.63
C VAL A 52 5.85 -2.17 2.78
N ILE A 53 4.67 -2.77 2.70
CA ILE A 53 3.65 -2.64 3.74
C ILE A 53 3.99 -3.48 4.99
N LYS A 54 4.71 -4.61 4.84
CA LYS A 54 5.31 -5.37 5.98
C LYS A 54 6.44 -4.58 6.63
N HIS A 55 7.30 -3.95 5.81
CA HIS A 55 8.42 -3.15 6.31
C HIS A 55 7.95 -1.84 6.94
N ASN A 56 6.80 -1.30 6.54
CA ASN A 56 6.14 -0.16 7.19
C ASN A 56 5.57 -0.46 8.59
N SER A 57 5.57 -1.73 9.04
CA SER A 57 5.36 -2.05 10.48
C SER A 57 6.59 -1.79 11.34
N GLN A 58 7.75 -1.54 10.73
CA GLN A 58 8.92 -1.07 11.47
C GLN A 58 8.89 0.45 11.47
N GLY A 59 8.66 1.02 12.66
CA GLY A 59 8.80 2.44 12.90
C GLY A 59 10.10 2.97 12.32
N CYS A 60 10.05 4.23 11.93
CA CYS A 60 11.19 5.02 11.52
C CYS A 60 12.38 4.86 12.50
N ASN A 61 13.58 4.98 11.94
CA ASN A 61 14.94 4.91 12.50
C ASN A 61 15.57 3.51 12.41
N GLU A 62 16.64 3.33 11.63
CA GLU A 62 17.76 4.25 11.37
C GLU A 62 17.98 4.62 9.90
#